data_AF-A0A940P322-F1
#
_entry.id   AF-A0A940P322-F1
#
_cell.length_a   1.000
_cell.length_b   1.000
_cell.length_c   1.000
_cell.angle_alpha   90.00
_cell.angle_beta   90.00
_cell.angle_gamma   90.00
#
_symmetry.space_group_name_H-M   'P 1'
#
loop_
_entity.id
_entity.type
_entity.pdbx_description
1 polymer ?
#
loop_
_entity_poly.entity_id
_entity_poly.type
_entity_poly.pdbx_seq_one_letter_code
_entity_poly.pdbx_strand_id
1 'polypeptide(L)'
;MNYCPKCGRPLADGEVCGCSAQQSQGAPYPQSMPDQQYGNPQMNSNPQQYGTPQMNGMGQPAPPQYPEGYNYNPYNQPEPPKKKGLPTGCIIALVIGIFSTLVVVAVLAAILVPAMIGYTKKSKHASANNVAKQINNAANTALVELDAQDKLKEYPSNFIVCSDPDYDFNTDESDTTVIRENMKKYFAELDECNYFIVVENYQCVYVASEDKDENIIGTYPPSSTMEPKRYTGNYADEDCTLNDLYVDAVTNLPIYDYQYEDDWDDDNDGWNYDYDDDGWYYDGDEYEYDD
;
A
#
# COMPACT_ATOMS: atom_id res chain seq x y z
N MET A 1 13.28 -29.39 0.86
CA MET A 1 13.29 -29.19 2.33
C MET A 1 11.96 -28.57 2.69
N ASN A 2 11.14 -29.26 3.47
CA ASN A 2 9.84 -28.74 3.89
C ASN A 2 10.03 -27.84 5.10
N TYR A 3 9.27 -26.76 5.23
CA TYR A 3 9.33 -25.85 6.37
C TYR A 3 7.98 -25.85 7.09
N CYS A 4 8.01 -25.69 8.42
CA CYS A 4 6.80 -25.59 9.21
C CYS A 4 6.11 -24.23 8.95
N PRO A 5 4.88 -24.20 8.41
CA PRO A 5 4.21 -22.93 8.05
C PRO A 5 3.82 -22.09 9.27
N LYS A 6 3.91 -22.65 10.49
CA LYS A 6 3.59 -21.95 11.74
C LYS A 6 4.79 -21.29 12.43
N CYS A 7 6.00 -21.84 12.28
CA CYS A 7 7.19 -21.33 13.00
C CYS A 7 8.45 -21.18 12.12
N GLY A 8 8.38 -21.54 10.84
CA GLY A 8 9.50 -21.41 9.90
C GLY A 8 10.63 -22.43 10.10
N ARG A 9 10.53 -23.37 11.06
CA ARG A 9 11.57 -24.38 11.29
C ARG A 9 11.66 -25.41 10.14
N PRO A 10 12.87 -25.82 9.71
CA PRO A 10 13.04 -26.87 8.71
C PRO A 10 12.59 -28.25 9.23
N LEU A 11 11.75 -28.88 8.40
CA LEU A 11 11.19 -30.23 8.37
C LEU A 11 12.17 -31.33 7.91
N ALA A 12 12.46 -32.37 8.70
CA ALA A 12 12.95 -33.64 8.15
C ALA A 12 11.81 -34.40 7.43
N ASP A 13 12.13 -35.29 6.49
CA ASP A 13 11.13 -36.04 5.73
C ASP A 13 10.26 -36.91 6.65
N GLY A 14 8.97 -36.56 6.73
CA GLY A 14 7.98 -37.22 7.58
C GLY A 14 7.82 -36.64 8.99
N GLU A 15 8.58 -35.60 9.36
CA GLU A 15 8.45 -34.94 10.67
C GLU A 15 7.25 -33.97 10.69
N VAL A 16 6.38 -34.11 11.70
CA VAL A 16 5.24 -33.22 11.93
C VAL A 16 5.59 -32.20 13.02
N CYS A 17 5.36 -30.93 12.70
CA CYS A 17 5.71 -29.79 13.54
C CYS A 17 4.83 -29.69 14.80
N GLY A 18 5.42 -29.73 16.01
CA GLY A 18 4.73 -29.72 17.30
C GLY A 18 4.40 -28.35 17.90
N CYS A 19 4.36 -27.27 17.13
CA CYS A 19 4.21 -25.91 17.67
C CYS A 19 2.79 -25.64 18.17
N SER A 20 2.64 -25.31 19.46
CA SER A 20 1.47 -24.64 20.01
C SER A 20 1.60 -23.11 19.81
N ALA A 21 0.48 -22.42 19.61
CA ALA A 21 0.39 -21.06 19.06
C ALA A 21 0.90 -19.92 19.98
N GLN A 22 1.82 -20.19 20.92
CA GLN A 22 2.13 -19.24 22.00
C GLN A 22 3.61 -18.93 22.25
N GLN A 23 4.55 -19.35 21.41
CA GLN A 23 5.95 -18.96 21.59
C GLN A 23 6.64 -18.62 20.26
N SER A 24 6.53 -17.36 19.85
CA SER A 24 7.47 -16.71 18.96
C SER A 24 8.42 -15.84 19.78
N GLN A 25 9.43 -16.48 20.41
CA GLN A 25 10.63 -15.80 20.86
C GLN A 25 11.75 -16.17 19.88
N GLY A 26 12.33 -15.15 19.26
CA GLY A 26 13.33 -15.27 18.21
C GLY A 26 14.63 -15.91 18.69
N ALA A 27 15.35 -16.52 17.75
CA ALA A 27 16.73 -16.92 17.93
C ALA A 27 17.59 -16.37 16.77
N PRO A 28 18.87 -16.05 17.04
CA PRO A 28 19.67 -15.11 16.27
C PRO A 28 20.38 -15.76 15.07
N TYR A 29 20.57 -14.97 14.01
CA TYR A 29 21.27 -15.37 12.80
C TYR A 29 22.80 -15.28 12.98
N PRO A 30 23.60 -16.30 12.60
CA PRO A 30 25.03 -16.12 12.39
C PRO A 30 25.34 -15.58 10.99
N GLN A 31 26.19 -14.54 10.92
CA GLN A 31 27.05 -14.16 9.78
C GLN A 31 27.85 -15.40 9.31
N SER A 32 28.24 -15.62 8.05
CA SER A 32 28.75 -14.77 6.95
C SER A 32 28.93 -15.67 5.71
N MET A 33 28.83 -15.15 4.46
CA MET A 33 29.73 -15.38 3.30
C MET A 33 29.14 -14.85 1.96
N PRO A 34 29.97 -14.60 0.92
CA PRO A 34 29.86 -13.42 0.05
C PRO A 34 29.32 -13.65 -1.37
N ASP A 35 28.92 -12.52 -1.96
CA ASP A 35 28.73 -12.13 -3.37
C ASP A 35 28.73 -13.20 -4.47
N GLN A 36 27.56 -13.40 -5.10
CA GLN A 36 27.44 -13.68 -6.54
C GLN A 36 26.19 -13.01 -7.16
N GLN A 37 26.45 -11.91 -7.87
CA GLN A 37 25.98 -11.58 -9.22
C GLN A 37 24.49 -11.81 -9.54
N TYR A 38 23.72 -10.72 -9.45
CA TYR A 38 22.30 -10.62 -9.78
C TYR A 38 22.04 -10.75 -11.28
N GLY A 39 21.34 -11.82 -11.68
CA GLY A 39 20.67 -11.98 -12.97
C GLY A 39 19.17 -11.72 -12.82
N ASN A 40 18.66 -10.78 -13.60
CA ASN A 40 17.28 -10.28 -13.62
C ASN A 40 16.25 -11.38 -13.99
N PRO A 41 15.10 -11.53 -13.30
CA PRO A 41 13.99 -12.35 -13.78
C PRO A 41 13.04 -11.51 -14.66
N GLN A 42 13.04 -11.78 -15.97
CA GLN A 42 12.02 -11.29 -16.91
C GLN A 42 10.66 -11.95 -16.64
N MET A 43 9.65 -11.11 -16.41
CA MET A 43 8.23 -11.46 -16.48
C MET A 43 7.88 -11.98 -17.88
N ASN A 44 7.33 -13.19 -17.96
CA ASN A 44 6.76 -13.77 -19.17
C ASN A 44 5.23 -13.60 -19.14
N SER A 45 4.74 -12.57 -19.83
CA SER A 45 3.33 -12.35 -20.12
C SER A 45 2.95 -13.07 -21.42
N ASN A 46 2.03 -14.03 -21.34
CA ASN A 46 1.50 -14.78 -22.47
C ASN A 46 0.05 -14.35 -22.78
N PRO A 47 -0.25 -13.76 -23.95
CA PRO A 47 -1.58 -13.79 -24.52
C PRO A 47 -1.69 -14.84 -25.63
N GLN A 48 -2.67 -15.74 -25.50
CA GLN A 48 -3.03 -16.72 -26.53
C GLN A 48 -3.68 -16.03 -27.74
N GLN A 49 -3.07 -16.19 -28.91
CA GLN A 49 -3.65 -15.84 -30.21
C GLN A 49 -3.93 -17.14 -30.99
N TYR A 50 -5.22 -17.44 -31.22
CA TYR A 50 -5.65 -18.59 -32.02
C TYR A 50 -5.67 -18.20 -33.50
N GLY A 51 -4.68 -18.68 -34.26
CA GLY A 51 -4.54 -18.42 -35.69
C GLY A 51 -5.41 -19.36 -36.54
N THR A 52 -6.10 -18.76 -37.52
CA THR A 52 -6.78 -19.42 -38.64
C THR A 52 -5.78 -19.87 -39.71
N PRO A 53 -5.88 -21.08 -40.30
CA PRO A 53 -5.07 -21.42 -41.47
C PRO A 53 -5.66 -20.88 -42.78
N GLN A 54 -4.82 -20.19 -43.56
CA GLN A 54 -5.08 -19.78 -44.94
C GLN A 54 -5.07 -20.97 -45.91
N MET A 55 -6.07 -21.05 -46.79
CA MET A 55 -6.08 -21.94 -47.95
C MET A 55 -5.23 -21.33 -49.07
N ASN A 56 -4.18 -22.06 -49.46
CA ASN A 56 -3.38 -21.79 -50.65
C ASN A 56 -3.92 -22.66 -51.81
N GLY A 57 -4.28 -22.02 -52.91
CA GLY A 57 -4.77 -22.71 -54.11
C GLY A 57 -3.62 -23.28 -54.96
N MET A 58 -3.87 -24.39 -55.65
CA MET A 58 -3.22 -24.79 -56.91
C MET A 58 -3.89 -26.04 -57.50
N GLY A 59 -4.33 -25.94 -58.77
CA GLY A 59 -4.33 -27.04 -59.75
C GLY A 59 -5.59 -27.90 -59.90
N GLN A 60 -6.41 -27.62 -60.92
CA GLN A 60 -7.40 -28.56 -61.47
C GLN A 60 -6.71 -29.59 -62.39
N PRO A 61 -7.00 -30.91 -62.27
CA PRO A 61 -6.84 -31.86 -63.36
C PRO A 61 -8.14 -32.04 -64.17
N ALA A 62 -7.97 -32.32 -65.48
CA ALA A 62 -9.00 -32.38 -66.51
C ALA A 62 -10.07 -33.50 -66.29
N PRO A 63 -11.30 -33.32 -66.80
CA PRO A 63 -12.39 -34.28 -66.59
C PRO A 63 -12.31 -35.50 -67.53
N PRO A 64 -12.56 -36.73 -67.05
CA PRO A 64 -12.81 -37.88 -67.91
C PRO A 64 -14.23 -37.85 -68.49
N GLN A 65 -14.34 -38.20 -69.77
CA GLN A 65 -15.59 -38.37 -70.51
C GLN A 65 -16.29 -39.65 -70.04
N TYR A 66 -17.58 -39.55 -69.69
CA TYR A 66 -18.42 -40.70 -69.33
C TYR A 66 -19.33 -41.07 -70.51
N PRO A 67 -19.56 -42.36 -70.79
CA PRO A 67 -20.51 -42.80 -71.81
C PRO A 67 -21.96 -42.63 -71.33
N GLU A 68 -22.81 -42.23 -72.28
CA GLU A 68 -24.24 -42.01 -72.12
C GLU A 68 -25.00 -43.30 -71.76
N GLY A 69 -26.03 -43.12 -70.93
CA GLY A 69 -27.27 -43.88 -71.06
C GLY A 69 -27.60 -44.82 -69.91
N TYR A 70 -28.24 -44.30 -68.85
CA TYR A 70 -29.27 -45.07 -68.13
C TYR A 70 -30.41 -44.15 -67.68
N ASN A 71 -31.60 -44.54 -68.12
CA ASN A 71 -32.92 -43.95 -67.91
C ASN A 71 -33.31 -44.07 -66.42
N TYR A 72 -33.58 -42.93 -65.76
CA TYR A 72 -33.98 -42.88 -64.35
C TYR A 72 -35.52 -42.86 -64.23
N ASN A 73 -36.08 -43.88 -63.60
CA ASN A 73 -37.51 -44.02 -63.31
C ASN A 73 -37.81 -43.42 -61.91
N PRO A 74 -38.63 -42.35 -61.78
CA PRO A 74 -38.69 -41.53 -60.56
C PRO A 74 -39.59 -42.04 -59.42
N TYR A 75 -39.95 -43.33 -59.34
CA TYR A 75 -40.98 -43.81 -58.40
C TYR A 75 -40.51 -44.64 -57.20
N ASN A 76 -39.23 -44.63 -56.83
CA ASN A 76 -38.78 -45.30 -55.60
C ASN A 76 -37.78 -44.45 -54.82
N GLN A 77 -38.30 -43.62 -53.93
CA GLN A 77 -37.52 -42.98 -52.87
C GLN A 77 -38.11 -43.40 -51.51
N PRO A 78 -37.40 -44.19 -50.68
CA PRO A 78 -37.87 -44.53 -49.34
C PRO A 78 -37.84 -43.26 -48.45
N GLU A 79 -38.93 -43.03 -47.72
CA GLU A 79 -39.10 -41.88 -46.82
C GLU A 79 -37.98 -41.83 -45.74
N PRO A 80 -37.48 -40.62 -45.37
CA PRO A 80 -36.46 -40.50 -44.34
C PRO A 80 -36.99 -40.92 -42.95
N PRO A 81 -36.19 -41.60 -42.11
CA PRO A 81 -36.63 -42.04 -40.79
C PRO A 81 -36.92 -40.85 -39.86
N LYS A 82 -38.10 -40.86 -39.24
CA LYS A 82 -38.53 -39.88 -38.23
C LYS A 82 -37.61 -39.95 -37.01
N LYS A 83 -36.86 -38.88 -36.71
CA LYS A 83 -36.06 -38.75 -35.49
C LYS A 83 -36.99 -38.78 -34.27
N LYS A 84 -36.87 -39.80 -33.41
CA LYS A 84 -37.52 -39.82 -32.08
C LYS A 84 -36.86 -38.74 -31.21
N GLY A 85 -37.63 -37.71 -30.85
CA GLY A 85 -37.22 -36.73 -29.86
C GLY A 85 -36.96 -37.39 -28.50
N LEU A 86 -36.08 -36.78 -27.70
CA LEU A 86 -35.78 -37.23 -26.34
C LEU A 86 -37.09 -37.29 -25.53
N PRO A 87 -37.37 -38.39 -24.79
CA PRO A 87 -38.62 -38.51 -24.06
C PRO A 87 -38.74 -37.39 -23.03
N THR A 88 -39.91 -36.75 -22.97
CA THR A 88 -40.21 -35.58 -22.12
C THR A 88 -39.79 -35.77 -20.65
N GLY A 89 -39.80 -37.01 -20.13
CA GLY A 89 -39.31 -37.34 -18.79
C GLY A 89 -37.80 -37.15 -18.58
N CYS A 90 -36.96 -37.38 -19.59
CA CYS A 90 -35.51 -37.12 -19.49
C CYS A 90 -35.22 -35.61 -19.47
N ILE A 91 -36.03 -34.81 -20.16
CA ILE A 91 -35.88 -33.35 -20.15
C ILE A 91 -36.23 -32.80 -18.77
N ILE A 92 -37.31 -33.28 -18.14
CA ILE A 92 -37.71 -32.87 -16.79
C ILE A 92 -36.65 -33.27 -15.74
N ALA A 93 -36.10 -34.49 -15.83
CA ALA A 93 -35.06 -34.94 -14.92
C ALA A 93 -33.77 -34.12 -15.03
N LEU A 94 -33.37 -33.73 -16.24
CA LEU A 94 -32.21 -32.85 -16.46
C LEU A 94 -32.43 -31.44 -15.90
N VAL A 95 -33.63 -30.88 -16.10
CA VAL A 95 -33.97 -29.55 -15.57
C VAL A 95 -33.97 -29.57 -14.05
N ILE A 96 -34.59 -30.56 -13.40
CA ILE A 96 -34.60 -30.66 -11.93
C ILE A 96 -33.18 -30.87 -11.39
N GLY A 97 -32.38 -31.71 -12.03
CA GLY A 97 -30.97 -31.92 -11.65
C GLY A 97 -30.17 -30.62 -11.67
N ILE A 98 -30.23 -29.86 -12.77
CA ILE A 98 -29.53 -28.58 -12.92
C ILE A 98 -30.06 -27.54 -11.91
N PHE A 99 -31.37 -27.44 -11.71
CA PHE A 99 -31.93 -26.53 -10.71
C PHE A 99 -31.46 -26.88 -9.30
N SER A 100 -31.42 -28.17 -8.95
CA SER A 100 -30.98 -28.60 -7.62
C SER A 100 -29.51 -28.26 -7.36
N THR A 101 -28.62 -28.43 -8.34
CA THR A 101 -27.20 -28.09 -8.19
C THR A 101 -26.98 -26.58 -8.12
N LEU A 102 -27.72 -25.80 -8.93
CA LEU A 102 -27.66 -24.33 -8.87
C LEU A 102 -28.12 -23.79 -7.52
N VAL A 103 -29.16 -24.37 -6.91
CA VAL A 103 -29.63 -23.99 -5.57
C VAL A 103 -28.55 -24.28 -4.52
N VAL A 104 -27.90 -25.45 -4.57
CA VAL A 104 -26.82 -25.77 -3.63
C VAL A 104 -25.63 -24.82 -3.79
N VAL A 105 -25.22 -24.54 -5.03
CA VAL A 105 -24.14 -23.58 -5.31
C VAL A 105 -24.51 -22.17 -4.83
N ALA A 106 -25.75 -21.74 -5.02
CA ALA A 106 -26.22 -20.43 -4.55
C ALA A 106 -26.17 -20.33 -3.02
N VAL A 107 -26.59 -21.38 -2.29
CA VAL A 107 -26.52 -21.40 -0.82
C VAL A 107 -25.07 -21.40 -0.33
N LEU A 108 -24.19 -22.19 -0.96
CA LEU A 108 -22.77 -22.21 -0.60
C LEU A 108 -22.09 -20.86 -0.87
N ALA A 109 -22.36 -20.26 -2.03
CA ALA A 109 -21.85 -18.94 -2.37
C ALA A 109 -22.36 -17.86 -1.39
N ALA A 110 -23.63 -17.93 -0.98
CA ALA A 110 -24.21 -16.97 -0.03
C ALA A 110 -23.52 -16.98 1.35
N ILE A 111 -22.96 -18.11 1.77
CA ILE A 111 -22.21 -18.22 3.03
C ILE A 111 -20.74 -17.84 2.84
N LEU A 112 -20.15 -18.26 1.73
CA LEU A 112 -18.71 -18.12 1.49
C LEU A 112 -18.30 -16.70 1.07
N VAL A 113 -19.11 -16.03 0.25
CA VAL A 113 -18.79 -14.70 -0.30
C VAL A 113 -18.66 -13.64 0.80
N PRO A 114 -19.60 -13.50 1.77
CA PRO A 114 -19.44 -12.53 2.85
C PRO A 114 -18.20 -12.77 3.71
N ALA A 115 -17.86 -14.04 3.97
CA ALA A 115 -16.65 -14.39 4.73
C ALA A 115 -15.39 -13.93 3.98
N MET A 116 -15.28 -14.21 2.68
CA MET A 116 -14.12 -13.80 1.86
C MET A 116 -13.97 -12.28 1.75
N ILE A 117 -15.06 -11.52 1.68
CA ILE A 117 -15.02 -10.04 1.69
C ILE A 117 -14.43 -9.51 3.00
N GLY A 118 -14.81 -10.08 4.14
CA GLY A 118 -14.24 -9.68 5.44
C GLY A 118 -12.75 -10.00 5.56
N TYR A 119 -12.32 -11.18 5.11
CA TYR A 119 -10.91 -11.59 5.15
C TYR A 119 -10.02 -10.70 4.28
N THR A 120 -10.47 -10.38 3.07
CA THR A 120 -9.69 -9.55 2.13
C THR A 120 -9.52 -8.11 2.63
N LYS A 121 -10.56 -7.51 3.25
CA LYS A 121 -10.42 -6.19 3.90
C LYS A 121 -9.41 -6.22 5.04
N LYS A 122 -9.47 -7.23 5.93
CA LYS A 122 -8.54 -7.33 7.06
C LYS A 122 -7.10 -7.56 6.61
N SER A 123 -6.88 -8.38 5.57
CA SER A 123 -5.54 -8.59 5.03
C SER A 123 -4.97 -7.33 4.38
N LYS A 124 -5.81 -6.54 3.69
CA LYS A 124 -5.40 -5.27 3.10
C LYS A 124 -5.01 -4.23 4.17
N HIS A 125 -5.82 -4.04 5.21
CA HIS A 125 -5.45 -3.18 6.34
C HIS A 125 -4.16 -3.65 7.05
N ALA A 126 -4.00 -4.95 7.26
CA ALA A 126 -2.77 -5.48 7.84
C ALA A 126 -1.55 -5.21 6.93
N SER A 127 -1.74 -5.26 5.61
CA SER A 127 -0.72 -4.89 4.64
C SER A 127 -0.38 -3.40 4.74
N ALA A 128 -1.37 -2.51 4.77
CA ALA A 128 -1.17 -1.07 4.92
C ALA A 128 -0.44 -0.73 6.24
N ASN A 129 -0.80 -1.36 7.35
CA ASN A 129 -0.09 -1.20 8.64
C ASN A 129 1.38 -1.70 8.57
N ASN A 130 1.66 -2.73 7.76
CA ASN A 130 3.03 -3.17 7.54
C ASN A 130 3.83 -2.17 6.72
N VAL A 131 3.22 -1.47 5.76
CA VAL A 131 3.85 -0.36 5.03
C VAL A 131 4.19 0.78 5.99
N ALA A 132 3.23 1.24 6.79
CA ALA A 132 3.47 2.26 7.82
C ALA A 132 4.61 1.87 8.80
N LYS A 133 4.69 0.58 9.17
CA LYS A 133 5.80 0.06 9.98
C LYS A 133 7.14 0.11 9.26
N GLN A 134 7.19 -0.21 7.96
CA GLN A 134 8.42 -0.12 7.17
C GLN A 134 8.89 1.34 7.06
N ILE A 135 7.97 2.27 6.83
CA ILE A 135 8.24 3.72 6.85
C ILE A 135 8.78 4.14 8.22
N ASN A 136 8.18 3.70 9.33
CA ASN A 136 8.68 4.00 10.68
C ASN A 136 10.11 3.49 10.92
N ASN A 137 10.40 2.26 10.50
CA ASN A 137 11.76 1.70 10.61
C ASN A 137 12.77 2.48 9.75
N ALA A 138 12.38 2.85 8.52
CA ALA A 138 13.20 3.65 7.62
C ALA A 138 13.45 5.05 8.20
N ALA A 139 12.42 5.71 8.74
CA ALA A 139 12.51 7.00 9.41
C ALA A 139 13.46 6.94 10.61
N ASN A 140 13.27 5.99 11.52
CA ASN A 140 14.15 5.84 12.68
C ASN A 140 15.61 5.54 12.29
N THR A 141 15.82 4.73 11.24
CA THR A 141 17.19 4.45 10.75
C THR A 141 17.82 5.70 10.15
N ALA A 142 17.06 6.47 9.34
CA ALA A 142 17.49 7.72 8.76
C ALA A 142 17.83 8.77 9.83
N LEU A 143 16.97 8.92 10.85
CA LEU A 143 17.19 9.84 11.97
C LEU A 143 18.47 9.48 12.73
N VAL A 144 18.70 8.20 13.05
CA VAL A 144 19.95 7.76 13.71
C VAL A 144 21.18 8.04 12.85
N GLU A 145 21.11 7.84 11.53
CA GLU A 145 22.23 8.15 10.63
C GLU A 145 22.52 9.65 10.58
N LEU A 146 21.48 10.49 10.57
CA LEU A 146 21.61 11.94 10.58
C LEU A 146 22.12 12.49 11.90
N ASP A 147 21.71 11.90 13.03
CA ASP A 147 22.25 12.21 14.35
C ASP A 147 23.75 11.91 14.41
N ALA A 148 24.17 10.75 13.91
CA ALA A 148 25.58 10.37 13.84
C ALA A 148 26.42 11.28 12.91
N GLN A 149 25.78 12.01 12.00
CA GLN A 149 26.42 13.00 11.13
C GLN A 149 26.34 14.43 11.71
N ASP A 150 25.86 14.60 12.94
CA ASP A 150 25.57 15.88 13.60
C ASP A 150 24.57 16.77 12.83
N LYS A 151 23.80 16.19 11.91
CA LYS A 151 22.84 16.94 11.07
C LYS A 151 21.52 17.23 11.77
N LEU A 152 21.16 16.49 12.82
CA LEU A 152 19.90 16.70 13.53
C LEU A 152 19.91 17.86 14.54
N LYS A 153 21.08 18.43 14.86
CA LYS A 153 21.19 19.50 15.87
C LYS A 153 20.47 20.80 15.50
N GLU A 154 20.17 20.97 14.22
CA GLU A 154 19.48 22.13 13.67
C GLU A 154 17.95 21.98 13.71
N TYR A 155 17.45 20.77 14.03
CA TYR A 155 16.03 20.47 14.00
C TYR A 155 15.40 20.76 15.36
N PRO A 156 14.13 21.20 15.39
CA PRO A 156 13.36 21.18 16.62
C PRO A 156 13.20 19.75 17.11
N SER A 157 12.98 19.58 18.41
CA SER A 157 12.84 18.25 19.01
C SER A 157 11.64 17.49 18.47
N ASN A 158 10.55 18.19 18.14
CA ASN A 158 9.28 17.60 17.70
C ASN A 158 8.81 18.24 16.40
N PHE A 159 8.58 17.44 15.36
CA PHE A 159 8.16 17.93 14.03
C PHE A 159 7.46 16.82 13.24
N ILE A 160 6.84 17.20 12.12
CA ILE A 160 6.18 16.26 11.20
C ILE A 160 6.82 16.39 9.83
N VAL A 161 7.13 15.24 9.22
CA VAL A 161 7.61 15.15 7.84
C VAL A 161 6.58 14.41 6.99
N CYS A 162 6.13 15.05 5.91
CA CYS A 162 5.10 14.54 5.01
C CYS A 162 5.71 14.05 3.69
N SER A 163 4.96 13.25 2.92
CA SER A 163 5.33 12.92 1.53
C SER A 163 5.34 14.16 0.63
N ASP A 164 4.46 15.12 0.95
CA ASP A 164 4.37 16.44 0.31
C ASP A 164 5.02 17.49 1.24
N PRO A 165 6.11 18.16 0.81
CA PRO A 165 6.81 19.15 1.62
C PRO A 165 5.94 20.33 2.09
N ASP A 166 4.90 20.68 1.33
CA ASP A 166 3.99 21.78 1.68
C ASP A 166 3.20 21.53 2.98
N TYR A 167 3.18 20.28 3.46
CA TYR A 167 2.51 19.85 4.68
C TYR A 167 3.48 19.52 5.82
N ASP A 168 4.78 19.80 5.67
CA ASP A 168 5.70 19.70 6.80
C ASP A 168 5.29 20.65 7.92
N PHE A 169 5.54 20.24 9.16
CA PHE A 169 5.11 21.02 10.32
C PHE A 169 6.23 21.14 11.35
N ASN A 170 6.43 22.37 11.81
CA ASN A 170 7.43 22.74 12.79
C ASN A 170 8.85 22.37 12.35
N THR A 171 9.23 22.64 11.10
CA THR A 171 10.56 22.35 10.53
C THR A 171 10.70 23.08 9.19
N ASP A 172 11.91 23.38 8.75
CA ASP A 172 12.18 24.00 7.45
C ASP A 172 12.27 22.95 6.32
N GLU A 173 11.86 23.32 5.10
CA GLU A 173 11.78 22.41 3.95
C GLU A 173 13.15 21.80 3.55
N SER A 174 14.23 22.55 3.69
CA SER A 174 15.60 22.09 3.41
C SER A 174 15.98 20.88 4.26
N ASP A 175 15.46 20.86 5.48
CA ASP A 175 15.84 19.93 6.51
C ASP A 175 15.09 18.61 6.30
N THR A 176 13.78 18.69 6.12
CA THR A 176 12.95 17.52 5.85
C THR A 176 13.29 16.82 4.53
N THR A 177 13.81 17.54 3.54
CA THR A 177 14.32 16.96 2.29
C THR A 177 15.42 15.93 2.56
N VAL A 178 16.38 16.26 3.43
CA VAL A 178 17.48 15.36 3.79
C VAL A 178 16.92 14.11 4.50
N ILE A 179 15.94 14.27 5.38
CA ILE A 179 15.29 13.13 6.04
C ILE A 179 14.64 12.19 5.00
N ARG A 180 13.83 12.73 4.08
CA ARG A 180 13.18 11.92 3.03
C ARG A 180 14.18 11.18 2.16
N GLU A 181 15.24 11.85 1.71
CA GLU A 181 16.28 11.22 0.89
C GLU A 181 16.96 10.06 1.62
N ASN A 182 17.20 10.20 2.93
CA ASN A 182 17.75 9.12 3.74
C ASN A 182 16.73 7.99 3.96
N MET A 183 15.45 8.29 4.18
CA MET A 183 14.39 7.28 4.28
C MET A 183 14.29 6.43 3.00
N LYS A 184 14.40 7.03 1.80
CA LYS A 184 14.34 6.32 0.52
C LYS A 184 15.42 5.24 0.37
N LYS A 185 16.57 5.40 1.01
CA LYS A 185 17.64 4.38 1.01
C LYS A 185 17.19 3.08 1.70
N TYR A 186 16.28 3.19 2.65
CA TYR A 186 15.80 2.07 3.48
C TYR A 186 14.41 1.57 3.07
N PHE A 187 13.63 2.39 2.39
CA PHE A 187 12.33 2.03 1.84
C PHE A 187 12.15 2.66 0.46
N ALA A 188 12.42 1.89 -0.60
CA ALA A 188 12.42 2.38 -1.98
C ALA A 188 11.02 2.79 -2.49
N GLU A 189 9.98 2.17 -1.94
CA GLU A 189 8.57 2.40 -2.28
C GLU A 189 7.98 3.63 -1.56
N LEU A 190 8.82 4.45 -0.91
CA LEU A 190 8.36 5.62 -0.16
C LEU A 190 7.59 6.62 -1.04
N ASP A 191 7.97 6.77 -2.30
CA ASP A 191 7.30 7.66 -3.26
C ASP A 191 5.98 7.10 -3.82
N GLU A 192 5.70 5.81 -3.59
CA GLU A 192 4.49 5.13 -4.07
C GLU A 192 3.30 5.32 -3.12
N CYS A 193 3.53 5.88 -1.91
CA CYS A 193 2.50 6.14 -0.93
C CYS A 193 2.44 7.63 -0.55
N ASN A 194 1.26 8.09 -0.12
CA ASN A 194 1.14 9.34 0.63
C ASN A 194 1.40 9.01 2.10
N TYR A 195 2.19 9.81 2.81
CA TYR A 195 2.48 9.53 4.20
C TYR A 195 2.78 10.79 5.00
N PHE A 196 2.70 10.66 6.32
CA PHE A 196 3.40 11.56 7.23
C PHE A 196 3.97 10.77 8.40
N ILE A 197 5.08 11.26 8.94
CA ILE A 197 5.72 10.76 10.13
C ILE A 197 5.71 11.84 11.20
N VAL A 198 5.47 11.45 12.45
CA VAL A 198 5.63 12.31 13.61
C VAL A 198 6.93 11.94 14.29
N VAL A 199 7.79 12.93 14.45
CA VAL A 199 9.08 12.83 15.13
C VAL A 199 8.96 13.53 16.47
N GLU A 200 9.32 12.84 17.54
CA GLU A 200 9.46 13.39 18.88
C GLU A 200 10.82 13.04 19.45
N ASN A 201 11.54 14.02 19.98
CA ASN A 201 12.89 13.86 20.50
C ASN A 201 13.80 13.06 19.55
N TYR A 202 13.76 13.40 18.26
CA TYR A 202 14.50 12.73 17.18
C TYR A 202 14.18 11.24 16.98
N GLN A 203 12.99 10.79 17.42
CA GLN A 203 12.49 9.45 17.20
C GLN A 203 11.16 9.49 16.47
N CYS A 204 11.00 8.66 15.44
CA CYS A 204 9.70 8.52 14.79
C CYS A 204 8.77 7.68 15.67
N VAL A 205 7.79 8.36 16.28
CA VAL A 205 6.84 7.77 17.24
C VAL A 205 5.53 7.36 16.59
N TYR A 206 5.16 7.99 15.47
CA TYR A 206 3.93 7.70 14.76
C TYR A 206 4.10 7.86 13.24
N VAL A 207 3.40 7.04 12.49
CA VAL A 207 3.32 7.09 11.02
C VAL A 207 1.89 6.82 10.61
N ALA A 208 1.40 7.59 9.64
CA ALA A 208 0.25 7.20 8.84
C ALA A 208 0.63 7.22 7.36
N SER A 209 0.14 6.24 6.62
CA SER A 209 0.40 6.11 5.18
C SER A 209 -0.86 5.66 4.47
N GLU A 210 -1.07 6.19 3.27
CA GLU A 210 -2.14 5.82 2.36
C GLU A 210 -1.53 5.31 1.05
N ASP A 211 -1.98 4.13 0.64
CA ASP A 211 -1.68 3.60 -0.69
C ASP A 211 -2.46 4.41 -1.74
N LYS A 212 -1.75 4.97 -2.73
CA LYS A 212 -2.32 5.84 -3.77
C LYS A 212 -3.33 5.12 -4.67
N ASP A 213 -3.23 3.80 -4.79
CA ASP A 213 -4.11 2.98 -5.63
C ASP A 213 -5.29 2.43 -4.83
N GLU A 214 -5.05 1.99 -3.59
CA GLU A 214 -6.08 1.31 -2.80
C GLU A 214 -6.91 2.24 -1.90
N ASN A 215 -6.44 3.48 -1.63
CA ASN A 215 -7.02 4.41 -0.64
C ASN A 215 -7.22 3.74 0.74
N ILE A 216 -6.27 2.89 1.14
CA ILE A 216 -6.29 2.22 2.44
C ILE A 216 -5.23 2.86 3.32
N ILE A 217 -5.68 3.34 4.47
CA ILE A 217 -4.81 3.94 5.47
C ILE A 217 -4.24 2.86 6.38
N GLY A 218 -2.92 2.85 6.49
CA GLY A 218 -2.15 2.13 7.49
C GLY A 218 -1.58 3.08 8.52
N THR A 219 -1.49 2.64 9.78
CA THR A 219 -0.86 3.41 10.85
C THR A 219 0.16 2.58 11.59
N TYR A 220 1.19 3.24 12.11
CA TYR A 220 2.12 2.69 13.09
C TYR A 220 2.24 3.65 14.28
N PRO A 221 2.01 3.20 15.53
CA PRO A 221 1.62 1.86 15.93
C PRO A 221 0.28 1.41 15.31
N PRO A 222 0.12 0.10 15.02
CA PRO A 222 -1.09 -0.40 14.39
C PRO A 222 -2.27 -0.35 15.37
N SER A 223 -3.46 -0.19 14.81
CA SER A 223 -4.70 -0.41 15.54
C SER A 223 -4.91 -1.90 15.84
N SER A 224 -5.62 -2.19 16.94
CA SER A 224 -6.17 -3.52 17.22
C SER A 224 -7.50 -3.77 16.50
N THR A 225 -8.13 -2.71 16.00
CA THR A 225 -9.31 -2.74 15.13
C THR A 225 -8.88 -2.58 13.67
N MET A 226 -9.85 -2.56 12.75
CA MET A 226 -9.56 -2.25 11.34
C MET A 226 -9.48 -0.74 11.09
N GLU A 227 -9.84 0.07 12.07
CA GLU A 227 -9.81 1.53 11.96
C GLU A 227 -8.38 2.06 12.13
N PRO A 228 -7.99 3.13 11.43
CA PRO A 228 -6.73 3.81 11.67
C PRO A 228 -6.62 4.29 13.12
N LYS A 229 -5.42 4.20 13.70
CA LYS A 229 -5.17 4.75 15.03
C LYS A 229 -4.74 6.21 14.90
N ARG A 230 -5.37 7.12 15.64
CA ARG A 230 -4.98 8.54 15.76
C ARG A 230 -3.65 8.68 16.49
N TYR A 231 -2.94 9.79 16.28
CA TYR A 231 -1.70 10.09 16.99
C TYR A 231 -1.92 10.18 18.51
N THR A 232 -3.04 10.78 18.92
CA THR A 232 -3.50 10.80 20.33
C THR A 232 -3.74 9.42 20.95
N GLY A 233 -3.77 8.37 20.14
CA GLY A 233 -3.94 6.99 20.56
C GLY A 233 -5.37 6.46 20.49
N ASN A 234 -6.35 7.33 20.22
CA ASN A 234 -7.74 6.95 19.96
C ASN A 234 -7.91 6.29 18.58
N TYR A 235 -9.04 5.61 18.35
CA TYR A 235 -9.37 5.10 17.03
C TYR A 235 -10.08 6.17 16.20
N ALA A 236 -9.76 6.23 14.91
CA ALA A 236 -10.49 7.05 13.96
C ALA A 236 -11.75 6.32 13.46
N ASP A 237 -12.65 7.04 12.80
CA ASP A 237 -13.81 6.43 12.16
C ASP A 237 -13.40 5.68 10.87
N GLU A 238 -14.24 4.76 10.37
CA GLU A 238 -13.98 3.99 9.15
C GLU A 238 -13.76 4.90 7.91
N ASP A 239 -14.40 6.07 7.89
CA ASP A 239 -14.32 7.06 6.80
C ASP A 239 -13.18 8.08 7.00
N CYS A 240 -12.29 7.87 7.97
CA CYS A 240 -11.17 8.75 8.23
C CYS A 240 -10.24 8.87 7.02
N THR A 241 -9.81 10.09 6.70
CA THR A 241 -8.81 10.36 5.67
C THR A 241 -7.41 10.50 6.27
N LEU A 242 -6.37 10.43 5.43
CA LEU A 242 -5.00 10.69 5.88
C LEU A 242 -4.86 12.12 6.46
N ASN A 243 -5.57 13.08 5.88
CA ASN A 243 -5.61 14.46 6.36
C ASN A 243 -6.24 14.58 7.76
N ASP A 244 -7.27 13.81 8.08
CA ASP A 244 -7.88 13.82 9.42
C ASP A 244 -6.90 13.34 10.51
N LEU A 245 -6.04 12.37 10.16
CA LEU A 245 -4.96 11.91 11.04
C LEU A 245 -3.83 12.93 11.14
N TYR A 246 -3.51 13.60 10.04
CA TYR A 246 -2.51 14.67 10.02
C TYR A 246 -2.94 15.85 10.92
N VAL A 247 -4.19 16.29 10.79
CA VAL A 247 -4.75 17.36 11.65
C VAL A 247 -4.74 16.95 13.13
N ASP A 248 -5.06 15.68 13.44
CA ASP A 248 -4.93 15.13 14.80
C ASP A 248 -3.49 15.21 15.32
N ALA A 249 -2.51 14.85 14.49
CA ALA A 249 -1.09 14.91 14.84
C ALA A 249 -0.63 16.35 15.08
N VAL A 250 -0.87 17.27 14.13
CA VAL A 250 -0.50 18.69 14.24
C VAL A 250 -1.09 19.33 15.49
N THR A 251 -2.37 19.05 15.78
CA THR A 251 -3.08 19.66 16.91
C THR A 251 -2.54 19.21 18.27
N ASN A 252 -2.01 17.98 18.34
CA ASN A 252 -1.59 17.38 19.61
C ASN A 252 -0.07 17.26 19.75
N LEU A 253 0.70 17.66 18.74
CA LEU A 253 2.15 17.65 18.79
C LEU A 253 2.62 18.62 19.90
N PRO A 254 3.41 18.17 20.89
CA PRO A 254 3.95 19.07 21.90
C PRO A 254 4.98 19.99 21.25
N ILE A 255 4.61 21.24 21.01
CA ILE A 255 5.55 22.25 20.51
C ILE A 255 6.29 22.81 21.74
N TYR A 256 7.55 22.41 21.89
CA TYR A 256 8.44 23.10 22.81
C TYR A 256 8.92 24.35 22.08
N ASP A 257 8.32 25.48 22.41
CA ASP A 257 8.93 26.77 22.14
C ASP A 257 10.24 26.75 22.93
N TYR A 258 11.38 26.57 22.25
CA TYR A 258 12.65 26.93 22.84
C TYR A 258 12.54 28.43 23.03
N GLN A 259 11.98 28.84 24.17
CA GLN A 259 12.38 30.10 24.76
C GLN A 259 13.88 29.95 24.83
N TYR A 260 14.57 30.67 23.93
CA TYR A 260 15.92 31.11 24.22
C TYR A 260 15.79 31.63 25.64
N GLU A 261 16.19 30.82 26.62
CA GLU A 261 16.67 31.35 27.87
C GLU A 261 17.83 32.18 27.37
N ASP A 262 17.50 33.42 27.07
CA ASP A 262 18.34 34.58 27.10
C ASP A 262 19.04 34.46 28.47
N ASP A 263 20.05 33.59 28.52
CA ASP A 263 21.31 33.82 29.19
C ASP A 263 21.87 35.10 28.53
N TRP A 264 21.13 36.21 28.72
CA TRP A 264 21.73 37.47 29.06
C TRP A 264 22.56 37.12 30.28
N ASP A 265 23.79 36.71 30.01
CA ASP A 265 24.91 36.98 30.86
C ASP A 265 24.67 38.41 31.35
N ASP A 266 24.22 38.46 32.60
CA ASP A 266 24.04 39.64 33.42
C ASP A 266 25.46 40.19 33.75
N ASP A 267 26.29 40.29 32.71
CA ASP A 267 27.31 41.32 32.57
C ASP A 267 26.54 42.63 32.46
N ASN A 268 25.94 43.00 33.59
CA ASN A 268 25.59 44.33 33.98
C ASN A 268 26.92 45.08 34.18
N ASP A 269 27.65 45.28 33.09
CA ASP A 269 28.77 46.20 33.01
C ASP A 269 28.23 47.63 32.86
N GLY A 270 27.47 48.06 33.87
CA GLY A 270 27.48 49.42 34.41
C GLY A 270 27.61 50.57 33.43
N TRP A 271 26.93 50.54 32.30
CA TRP A 271 26.73 51.73 31.48
C TRP A 271 25.67 52.58 32.16
N ASN A 272 26.17 53.39 33.10
CA ASN A 272 25.48 54.55 33.64
C ASN A 272 25.25 55.49 32.45
N TYR A 273 24.13 55.30 31.74
CA TYR A 273 23.60 56.31 30.84
C TYR A 273 23.16 57.47 31.73
N ASP A 274 24.10 58.41 31.92
CA ASP A 274 23.73 59.78 32.27
C ASP A 274 22.79 60.25 31.16
N TYR A 275 21.49 60.25 31.49
CA TYR A 275 20.46 60.94 30.72
C TYR A 275 20.84 62.42 30.75
N ASP A 276 21.60 62.85 29.76
CA ASP A 276 21.60 64.25 29.37
C ASP A 276 20.20 64.54 28.81
N ASP A 277 19.49 65.30 29.63
CA ASP A 277 18.19 65.89 29.43
C ASP A 277 18.27 66.95 28.33
N ASP A 278 18.37 66.54 27.07
CA ASP A 278 18.13 67.42 25.93
C ASP A 278 16.83 67.02 25.21
N GLY A 279 15.74 67.57 25.76
CA GLY A 279 14.42 67.52 25.17
C GLY A 279 14.42 67.99 23.72
N TRP A 280 14.02 67.08 22.82
CA TRP A 280 13.58 67.43 21.48
C TRP A 280 12.08 67.13 21.37
N TYR A 281 11.31 68.22 21.43
CA TYR A 281 9.94 68.28 20.94
C TYR A 281 9.95 67.91 19.45
N TYR A 282 9.32 66.79 19.09
CA TYR A 282 8.80 66.60 17.74
C TYR A 282 7.32 67.02 17.76
N ASP A 283 7.09 68.28 17.41
CA ASP A 283 5.81 68.72 16.88
C ASP A 283 5.59 68.04 15.53
N GLY A 284 4.35 67.64 15.30
CA GLY A 284 3.95 66.77 14.19
C GLY A 284 4.02 67.42 12.82
N ASP A 285 3.60 66.63 11.83
CA ASP A 285 2.85 67.15 10.70
C ASP A 285 1.90 66.05 10.20
N GLU A 286 0.64 66.47 10.06
CA GLU A 286 -0.48 65.74 9.49
C GLU A 286 -0.20 65.44 8.01
N TYR A 287 -0.45 64.20 7.58
CA TYR A 287 -0.54 63.88 6.16
C TYR A 287 -2.01 63.94 5.74
N GLU A 288 -2.36 65.02 5.05
CA GLU A 288 -3.56 65.13 4.22
C GLU A 288 -3.52 64.06 3.11
N TYR A 289 -4.61 63.28 3.00
CA TYR A 289 -4.90 62.44 1.85
C TYR A 289 -5.67 63.28 0.83
N ASP A 290 -5.09 63.48 -0.35
CA ASP A 290 -5.81 63.94 -1.55
C ASP A 290 -6.31 62.72 -2.35
N ASP A 291 -7.52 62.90 -2.89
CA ASP A 291 -8.42 61.97 -3.61
C ASP A 291 -7.86 61.26 -4.86
#